data_AF-A0A2P4PCE6-F1
#
_entry.id   AF-A0A2P4PCE6-F1
#
_cell.length_a   1.000
_cell.length_b   1.000
_cell.length_c   1.000
_cell.angle_alpha   90.00
_cell.angle_beta   90.00
_cell.angle_gamma   90.00
#
_symmetry.space_group_name_H-M   'P 1'
#
loop_
_entity.id
_entity.type
_entity.pdbx_description
1 polymer ?
#
loop_
_entity_poly.entity_id
_entity_poly.type
_entity_poly.pdbx_seq_one_letter_code
_entity_poly.pdbx_strand_id
1 'polypeptide(L)'
;MNNEDNKIALNLEIDASNYYCTFNSKGEFILYSLVYINRNIGEHKIIWIYSTQTKNDKWECKRFYKIPEDYELISISKYDKVYLFSNDYIYKWNINTEKSVKIFDNNKYKNKFETKNIRLFSNEKFIFLKINDKIIVYSIELRIPIATLDINDGNHF
;
A
#
# COMPACT_ATOMS: atom_id res chain seq x y z
N MET A 1 -27.71 13.79 17.44
CA MET A 1 -26.29 13.49 17.71
C MET A 1 -25.48 14.63 17.10
N ASN A 2 -24.92 15.50 17.95
CA ASN A 2 -24.00 16.54 17.50
C ASN A 2 -22.67 15.85 17.16
N ASN A 3 -22.45 15.52 15.89
CA ASN A 3 -21.10 15.24 15.41
C ASN A 3 -20.40 16.59 15.24
N GLU A 4 -19.93 17.17 16.35
CA GLU A 4 -18.80 18.07 16.25
C GLU A 4 -17.62 17.23 15.72
N ASP A 5 -16.86 17.78 14.77
CA ASP A 5 -15.72 17.11 14.17
C ASP A 5 -14.69 16.75 15.27
N ASN A 6 -14.77 15.54 15.80
CA ASN A 6 -13.78 15.02 16.75
C ASN A 6 -12.45 14.85 16.02
N LYS A 7 -11.59 15.86 16.14
CA LYS A 7 -10.24 15.85 15.57
C LYS A 7 -9.33 14.96 16.38
N ILE A 8 -8.72 13.98 15.73
CA ILE A 8 -7.68 13.14 16.31
C ILE A 8 -6.31 13.74 15.97
N ALA A 9 -5.48 13.96 16.98
CA ALA A 9 -4.11 14.43 16.80
C ALA A 9 -3.15 13.24 16.64
N LEU A 10 -2.27 13.28 15.64
CA LEU A 10 -1.13 12.35 15.52
C LEU A 10 0.09 12.98 16.17
N ASN A 11 0.90 12.21 16.89
CA ASN A 11 2.15 12.70 17.49
C ASN A 11 3.31 12.83 16.48
N LEU A 12 3.05 13.31 15.26
CA LEU A 12 4.06 13.54 14.24
C LEU A 12 4.52 15.00 14.28
N GLU A 13 5.78 15.23 14.67
CA GLU A 13 6.37 16.57 14.78
C GLU A 13 7.30 16.91 13.59
N ILE A 14 7.19 16.17 12.49
CA ILE A 14 8.07 16.30 11.32
C ILE A 14 7.25 16.83 10.14
N ASP A 15 7.88 17.68 9.31
CA ASP A 15 7.30 18.13 8.04
C ASP A 15 7.10 16.94 7.10
N ALA A 16 5.82 16.63 6.85
CA ALA A 16 5.40 15.43 6.17
C ALA A 16 4.18 15.69 5.29
N SER A 17 4.26 15.25 4.04
CA SER A 17 3.11 15.20 3.14
C SER A 17 2.46 13.83 3.24
N ASN A 18 1.19 13.79 3.63
CA ASN A 18 0.42 12.56 3.84
C ASN A 18 -0.34 12.18 2.56
N TYR A 19 -0.12 10.97 2.05
CA TYR A 19 -0.67 10.55 0.74
C TYR A 19 -1.69 9.42 0.83
N TYR A 20 -1.55 8.53 1.80
CA TYR A 20 -2.40 7.36 1.91
C TYR A 20 -2.54 6.94 3.36
N CYS A 21 -3.74 6.55 3.77
CA CYS A 21 -3.97 5.96 5.08
C CYS A 21 -4.98 4.82 5.02
N THR A 22 -4.90 3.93 6.01
CA THR A 22 -5.82 2.81 6.17
C THR A 22 -5.79 2.30 7.62
N PHE A 23 -6.66 1.36 7.95
CA PHE A 23 -6.61 0.63 9.21
C PHE A 23 -6.26 -0.82 8.97
N ASN A 24 -5.44 -1.40 9.84
CA ASN A 24 -5.26 -2.84 9.85
C ASN A 24 -6.37 -3.57 10.63
N SER A 25 -6.37 -4.89 10.52
CA SER A 25 -7.30 -5.79 11.22
C SER A 25 -7.20 -5.74 12.74
N LYS A 26 -6.12 -5.16 13.30
CA LYS A 26 -5.96 -4.92 14.74
C LYS A 26 -6.54 -3.57 15.18
N GLY A 27 -7.05 -2.78 14.24
CA GLY A 27 -7.52 -1.42 14.48
C GLY A 27 -6.40 -0.39 14.61
N GLU A 28 -5.15 -0.72 14.27
CA GLU A 28 -4.06 0.26 14.21
C GLU A 28 -4.22 1.14 12.96
N PHE A 29 -3.96 2.44 13.10
CA PHE A 29 -3.99 3.37 11.99
C PHE A 29 -2.64 3.35 11.28
N ILE A 30 -2.67 3.17 9.96
CA ILE A 30 -1.48 3.15 9.10
C ILE A 30 -1.50 4.38 8.22
N LEU A 31 -0.40 5.12 8.23
CA LEU A 31 -0.22 6.35 7.45
C LEU A 31 1.04 6.24 6.60
N TYR A 32 0.91 6.51 5.32
CA TYR A 32 2.02 6.66 4.39
C TYR A 32 2.26 8.13 4.10
N SER A 33 3.49 8.57 4.35
CA SER A 33 3.91 9.95 4.20
C SER A 33 5.24 10.05 3.48
N LEU A 34 5.43 11.16 2.77
CA LEU A 34 6.72 11.62 2.29
C LEU A 34 7.27 12.63 3.29
N VAL A 35 8.44 12.35 3.84
CA VAL A 35 9.05 13.15 4.89
C VAL A 35 10.28 13.84 4.36
N TYR A 36 10.32 15.15 4.52
CA TYR A 36 11.48 15.96 4.19
C TYR A 36 12.34 16.15 5.44
N ILE A 37 13.58 15.65 5.42
CA ILE A 37 14.47 15.76 6.58
C ILE A 37 15.34 17.02 6.46
N ASN A 38 16.12 17.13 5.39
CA ASN A 38 16.90 18.31 5.02
C ASN A 38 17.42 18.18 3.58
N ARG A 39 18.07 19.22 3.05
CA ARG A 39 18.61 19.24 1.67
C ARG A 39 19.63 18.13 1.36
N ASN A 40 20.38 17.66 2.35
CA ASN A 40 21.43 16.67 2.14
C ASN A 40 20.90 15.23 2.16
N ILE A 41 19.83 14.98 2.92
CA ILE A 41 19.21 13.66 3.08
C ILE A 41 18.05 13.46 2.09
N GLY A 42 17.38 14.55 1.70
CA GLY A 42 16.26 14.51 0.76
C GLY A 42 14.96 14.01 1.40
N GLU A 43 14.10 13.49 0.53
CA GLU A 43 12.77 13.01 0.88
C GLU A 43 12.76 11.50 1.11
N HIS A 44 12.00 11.05 2.12
CA HIS A 44 11.87 9.65 2.44
C HIS A 44 10.42 9.22 2.54
N LYS A 45 10.14 8.08 1.91
CA LYS A 45 8.84 7.40 1.92
C LYS A 45 8.75 6.60 3.23
N ILE A 46 7.84 6.98 4.13
CA ILE A 46 7.70 6.37 5.46
C ILE A 46 6.27 5.85 5.66
N ILE A 47 6.16 4.63 6.20
CA ILE A 47 4.91 4.07 6.71
C ILE A 47 4.94 4.15 8.23
N TRP A 48 4.00 4.88 8.80
CA TRP A 48 3.77 5.05 10.23
C TRP A 48 2.62 4.16 10.68
N ILE A 49 2.73 3.57 11.87
CA ILE A 49 1.67 2.78 12.49
C ILE A 49 1.37 3.32 13.87
N TYR A 50 0.14 3.76 14.08
CA TYR A 50 -0.34 4.40 15.30
C TYR A 50 -1.28 3.50 16.10
N SER A 51 -1.16 3.57 17.42
CA SER A 51 -2.18 3.04 18.33
C SER A 51 -3.41 3.92 18.32
N THR A 52 -4.59 3.35 18.12
CA THR A 52 -5.86 4.08 18.09
C THR A 52 -6.59 4.10 19.43
N GLN A 53 -6.18 3.23 20.36
CA GLN A 53 -6.79 3.09 21.69
C GLN A 53 -6.15 4.08 22.67
N THR A 54 -6.53 5.36 22.59
CA THR A 54 -5.99 6.39 23.49
C THR A 54 -7.10 7.18 24.17
N LYS A 55 -6.84 7.65 25.40
CA LYS A 55 -7.83 8.33 26.25
C LYS A 55 -8.04 9.81 25.92
N ASN A 56 -7.18 10.42 25.10
CA ASN A 56 -7.09 11.87 24.93
C ASN A 56 -7.15 12.32 23.45
N ASP A 57 -7.82 11.55 22.58
CA ASP A 57 -7.94 11.84 21.13
C ASP A 57 -6.59 12.08 20.42
N LYS A 58 -5.49 11.59 21.00
CA LYS A 58 -4.15 11.68 20.46
C LYS A 58 -3.62 10.28 20.21
N TRP A 59 -3.32 9.95 18.96
CA TRP A 59 -2.75 8.67 18.59
C TRP A 59 -1.23 8.72 18.61
N GLU A 60 -0.63 7.73 19.25
CA GLU A 60 0.82 7.61 19.38
C GLU A 60 1.38 6.63 18.35
N CYS A 61 2.42 7.07 17.63
CA CYS A 61 3.18 6.24 16.72
C CYS A 61 3.87 5.12 17.50
N LYS A 62 3.56 3.87 17.17
CA LYS A 62 4.19 2.69 17.77
C LYS A 62 5.47 2.28 17.05
N ARG A 63 5.48 2.48 15.73
CA ARG A 63 6.53 2.01 14.83
C ARG A 63 6.43 2.71 13.48
N PHE A 64 7.55 2.80 12.79
CA PHE A 64 7.63 3.32 11.44
C PHE A 64 8.62 2.53 10.60
N TYR A 65 8.44 2.57 9.29
CA TYR A 65 9.25 1.82 8.34
C TYR A 65 9.57 2.69 7.13
N LYS A 66 10.84 2.75 6.74
CA LYS A 66 11.28 3.42 5.51
C LYS A 66 11.08 2.49 4.31
N ILE A 67 10.38 2.96 3.28
CA ILE A 67 10.29 2.27 2.00
C ILE A 67 11.60 2.54 1.22
N PRO A 68 12.21 1.53 0.57
CA PRO A 68 13.38 1.76 -0.28
C PRO A 68 13.09 2.76 -1.41
N GLU A 69 14.09 3.54 -1.81
CA GLU A 69 13.89 4.73 -2.68
C GLU A 69 13.29 4.40 -4.05
N ASP A 70 13.76 3.31 -4.67
CA ASP A 70 13.33 2.82 -6.00
C ASP A 70 11.95 2.13 -6.01
N TYR A 71 11.20 2.22 -4.92
CA TYR A 71 9.90 1.57 -4.78
C TYR A 71 8.79 2.60 -4.66
N GLU A 72 7.69 2.36 -5.38
CA GLU A 72 6.46 3.14 -5.30
C GLU A 72 5.38 2.36 -4.57
N LEU A 73 4.61 3.04 -3.72
CA LEU A 73 3.50 2.42 -3.00
C LEU A 73 2.31 2.21 -3.94
N ILE A 74 1.81 0.97 -4.03
CA ILE A 74 0.53 0.66 -4.69
C ILE A 74 -0.60 0.69 -3.67
N SER A 75 -0.45 -0.05 -2.56
CA SER A 75 -1.48 -0.15 -1.53
C SER A 75 -0.94 -0.77 -0.24
N ILE A 76 -1.67 -0.59 0.86
CA ILE A 76 -1.44 -1.30 2.12
C ILE A 76 -2.73 -2.03 2.48
N SER A 77 -2.66 -3.34 2.64
CA SER A 77 -3.81 -4.16 3.03
C SER A 77 -4.06 -4.11 4.54
N LYS A 78 -5.29 -4.45 4.94
CA LYS A 78 -5.66 -4.62 6.35
C LYS A 78 -4.92 -5.76 7.09
N TYR A 79 -4.09 -6.53 6.39
CA TYR A 79 -3.34 -7.68 6.91
C TYR A 79 -1.84 -7.40 7.08
N ASP A 80 -1.47 -6.12 7.27
CA ASP A 80 -0.08 -5.66 7.40
C ASP A 80 0.80 -6.03 6.18
N LYS A 81 0.21 -6.20 4.99
CA LYS A 81 0.94 -6.40 3.73
C LYS A 81 0.96 -5.13 2.92
N VAL A 82 2.16 -4.71 2.54
CA VAL A 82 2.43 -3.54 1.71
C VAL A 82 2.72 -4.04 0.30
N TYR A 83 2.12 -3.41 -0.70
CA TYR A 83 2.35 -3.73 -2.10
C TYR A 83 3.12 -2.59 -2.75
N LEU A 84 4.28 -2.95 -3.30
CA LEU A 84 5.22 -1.99 -3.86
C LEU A 84 5.51 -2.32 -5.33
N PHE A 85 5.67 -1.29 -6.14
CA PHE A 85 6.11 -1.37 -7.52
C PHE A 85 7.59 -0.97 -7.62
N SER A 86 8.40 -1.76 -8.33
CA SER A 86 9.78 -1.40 -8.67
C SER A 86 10.26 -2.21 -9.88
N ASN A 87 10.97 -1.57 -10.81
CA ASN A 87 11.57 -2.22 -11.99
C ASN A 87 10.62 -3.17 -12.76
N ASP A 88 9.40 -2.74 -13.05
CA ASP A 88 8.38 -3.56 -13.74
C ASP A 88 7.89 -4.78 -12.94
N TYR A 89 8.18 -4.85 -11.64
CA TYR A 89 7.69 -5.90 -10.75
C TYR A 89 6.76 -5.33 -9.68
N ILE A 90 5.83 -6.18 -9.24
CA ILE A 90 5.06 -5.92 -8.02
C ILE A 90 5.54 -6.87 -6.95
N TYR A 91 5.85 -6.29 -5.80
CA TYR A 91 6.29 -6.98 -4.60
C TYR A 91 5.23 -6.91 -3.51
N LYS A 92 5.03 -8.03 -2.83
CA LYS A 92 4.32 -8.11 -1.55
C LYS A 92 5.37 -8.05 -0.45
N TRP A 93 5.40 -6.95 0.28
CA TRP A 93 6.28 -6.73 1.42
C TRP A 93 5.52 -6.97 2.74
N ASN A 94 6.10 -7.82 3.60
CA ASN A 94 5.59 -8.05 4.94
C ASN A 94 6.28 -7.10 5.90
N ILE A 95 5.58 -6.04 6.33
CA ILE A 95 6.18 -4.98 7.15
C ILE A 95 6.68 -5.49 8.52
N ASN A 96 6.09 -6.56 9.04
CA ASN A 96 6.47 -7.14 10.32
C ASN A 96 7.79 -7.94 10.25
N THR A 97 8.13 -8.49 9.08
CA THR A 97 9.33 -9.32 8.89
C THR A 97 10.34 -8.70 7.94
N GLU A 98 9.99 -7.55 7.35
CA GLU A 98 10.73 -6.82 6.32
C GLU A 98 11.09 -7.64 5.06
N LYS A 99 10.48 -8.82 4.88
CA LYS A 99 10.70 -9.70 3.73
C LYS A 99 9.74 -9.34 2.60
N SER A 100 10.26 -9.27 1.37
CA SER A 100 9.48 -9.05 0.15
C SER A 100 9.42 -10.31 -0.71
N VAL A 101 8.30 -10.49 -1.42
CA VAL A 101 8.11 -11.56 -2.40
C VAL A 101 7.57 -10.93 -3.67
N LYS A 102 8.23 -11.18 -4.81
CA LYS A 102 7.74 -10.80 -6.14
C LYS A 102 6.46 -11.60 -6.45
N ILE A 103 5.37 -10.91 -6.76
CA ILE A 103 4.07 -11.53 -7.08
C ILE A 103 3.62 -11.30 -8.52
N PHE A 104 4.17 -10.28 -9.20
CA PHE A 104 3.85 -9.99 -10.60
C PHE A 104 5.08 -9.52 -11.35
N ASP A 105 5.11 -9.84 -12.65
CA ASP A 105 6.19 -9.55 -13.59
C ASP A 105 5.60 -8.90 -14.84
N ASN A 106 5.77 -7.59 -14.96
CA ASN A 106 5.27 -6.83 -16.11
C ASN A 106 6.12 -7.02 -17.36
N ASN A 107 7.40 -7.42 -17.23
CA ASN A 107 8.27 -7.60 -18.41
C ASN A 107 7.71 -8.63 -19.40
N LYS A 108 6.93 -9.60 -18.89
CA LYS A 108 6.23 -10.58 -19.75
C LYS A 108 5.17 -9.96 -20.67
N TYR A 109 4.61 -8.80 -20.30
CA TYR A 109 3.52 -8.17 -21.02
C TYR A 109 3.97 -7.00 -21.91
N LYS A 110 5.26 -6.59 -21.86
CA LYS A 110 5.86 -5.48 -22.63
C LYS A 110 5.12 -4.12 -22.57
N ASN A 111 4.08 -4.02 -21.76
CA ASN A 111 3.26 -2.82 -21.60
C ASN A 111 3.80 -2.02 -20.43
N LYS A 112 4.52 -0.95 -20.71
CA LYS A 112 4.95 -0.02 -19.66
C LYS A 112 3.71 0.70 -19.11
N PHE A 113 3.38 0.47 -17.84
CA PHE A 113 2.29 1.17 -17.16
C PHE A 113 2.81 1.86 -15.91
N GLU A 114 2.20 3.00 -15.59
CA GLU A 114 2.53 3.75 -14.37
C GLU A 114 1.82 3.15 -13.15
N THR A 115 2.40 3.30 -11.96
CA THR A 115 1.83 2.81 -10.70
C THR A 115 0.42 3.33 -10.45
N LYS A 116 0.10 4.54 -10.91
CA LYS A 116 -1.25 5.15 -10.80
C LYS A 116 -2.35 4.35 -11.52
N ASN A 117 -1.98 3.54 -12.52
CA ASN A 117 -2.90 2.68 -13.26
C ASN A 117 -3.07 1.29 -12.61
N ILE A 118 -2.34 1.03 -11.53
CA ILE A 118 -2.42 -0.20 -10.77
C ILE A 118 -3.39 0.00 -9.62
N ARG A 119 -4.43 -0.84 -9.56
CA ARG A 119 -5.25 -0.99 -8.35
C ARG A 119 -5.06 -2.38 -7.81
N LEU A 120 -4.88 -2.50 -6.51
CA LEU A 120 -4.66 -3.77 -5.85
C LEU A 120 -5.59 -3.90 -4.66
N PHE A 121 -6.23 -5.05 -4.56
CA PHE A 121 -6.99 -5.47 -3.40
C PHE A 121 -6.58 -6.89 -3.03
N SER A 122 -6.67 -7.25 -1.75
CA SER A 122 -6.35 -8.61 -1.31
C SER A 122 -7.22 -9.07 -0.16
N ASN A 123 -7.41 -10.38 -0.10
CA ASN A 123 -7.93 -11.09 1.06
C ASN A 123 -6.92 -12.16 1.48
N GLU A 124 -7.34 -13.07 2.36
CA GLU A 124 -6.46 -14.13 2.88
C GLU A 124 -6.03 -15.16 1.82
N LYS A 125 -6.83 -15.33 0.76
CA LYS A 125 -6.63 -16.36 -0.26
C LYS A 125 -6.08 -15.79 -1.57
N PHE A 126 -6.51 -14.59 -1.95
CA PHE A 126 -6.30 -14.03 -3.27
C PHE A 126 -5.81 -12.58 -3.23
N ILE A 127 -5.02 -12.24 -4.24
CA ILE A 127 -4.66 -10.87 -4.59
C ILE A 127 -5.31 -10.57 -5.93
N PHE A 128 -6.10 -9.51 -5.97
CA PHE A 128 -6.76 -8.99 -7.16
C PHE A 128 -5.96 -7.78 -7.64
N LEU A 129 -5.45 -7.89 -8.85
CA LEU A 129 -4.61 -6.88 -9.48
C LEU A 129 -5.33 -6.37 -10.72
N LYS A 130 -5.74 -5.10 -10.69
CA LYS A 130 -6.22 -4.40 -11.89
C LYS A 130 -5.07 -3.56 -12.45
N ILE A 131 -4.71 -3.80 -13.70
CA ILE A 131 -3.74 -3.03 -14.46
C ILE A 131 -4.42 -2.61 -15.75
N ASN A 132 -4.59 -1.31 -15.96
CA ASN A 132 -5.38 -0.77 -17.08
C ASN A 132 -6.76 -1.47 -17.12
N ASP A 133 -7.09 -2.14 -18.22
CA ASP A 133 -8.36 -2.83 -18.43
C ASP A 133 -8.30 -4.33 -18.13
N LYS A 134 -7.19 -4.81 -17.55
CA LYS A 134 -7.00 -6.22 -17.22
C LYS A 134 -7.08 -6.45 -15.72
N ILE A 135 -7.82 -7.49 -15.32
CA ILE A 135 -7.88 -8.00 -13.95
C ILE A 135 -7.14 -9.33 -13.89
N ILE A 136 -6.24 -9.48 -12.92
CA ILE A 136 -5.50 -10.70 -12.65
C ILE A 136 -5.81 -11.15 -11.22
N VAL A 137 -6.16 -12.43 -11.07
CA VAL A 137 -6.37 -13.08 -9.77
C VAL A 137 -5.15 -13.93 -9.47
N TYR A 138 -4.45 -13.62 -8.37
CA TYR A 138 -3.28 -14.34 -7.91
C TYR A 138 -3.62 -15.14 -6.64
N SER A 139 -3.32 -16.44 -6.64
CA SER A 139 -3.48 -17.30 -5.46
C SER A 139 -2.29 -17.14 -4.52
N ILE A 140 -2.56 -16.77 -3.26
CA ILE A 140 -1.52 -16.63 -2.23
C ILE A 140 -0.93 -17.98 -1.87
N GLU A 141 -1.78 -19.01 -1.80
CA GLU A 141 -1.40 -20.38 -1.46
C GLU A 141 -0.51 -20.98 -2.54
N LEU A 142 -0.96 -20.93 -3.81
CA LEU A 142 -0.23 -21.51 -4.93
C LEU A 142 0.93 -20.62 -5.42
N ARG A 143 0.96 -19.36 -4.99
CA ARG A 143 1.93 -18.34 -5.41
C ARG A 143 1.99 -18.11 -6.92
N ILE A 144 0.86 -18.29 -7.61
CA ILE A 144 0.72 -18.09 -9.06
C ILE A 144 -0.55 -17.30 -9.41
N PRO A 145 -0.55 -16.57 -10.55
CA PRO A 145 -1.79 -16.13 -11.18
C PRO A 145 -2.65 -17.34 -11.57
N ILE A 146 -3.93 -17.32 -11.22
CA ILE A 146 -4.89 -18.40 -11.50
C ILE A 146 -5.98 -18.01 -12.49
N ALA A 147 -6.25 -16.71 -12.66
CA ALA A 147 -7.21 -16.21 -13.62
C ALA A 147 -6.83 -14.81 -14.12
N THR A 148 -7.28 -14.49 -15.33
CA THR A 148 -7.10 -13.19 -15.97
C THR A 148 -8.37 -12.87 -16.74
N LEU A 149 -8.83 -11.62 -16.66
CA LEU A 149 -10.00 -11.09 -17.37
C LEU A 149 -9.61 -9.78 -18.06
N ASP A 150 -9.90 -9.66 -19.36
CA ASP A 150 -9.85 -8.39 -20.07
C ASP A 150 -11.25 -7.76 -20.06
N ILE A 151 -11.36 -6.52 -19.59
CA ILE A 151 -12.64 -5.81 -19.47
C ILE A 151 -13.11 -5.31 -20.84
N ASN A 152 -12.21 -5.13 -21.82
CA ASN A 152 -12.56 -4.58 -23.13
C ASN A 152 -13.14 -5.62 -24.10
N ASP A 153 -12.97 -6.92 -23.83
CA ASP A 153 -13.47 -8.01 -24.68
C ASP A 153 -15.01 -8.15 -24.70
N GLY A 154 -15.73 -7.31 -23.94
CA GLY A 154 -17.20 -7.28 -23.86
C GLY A 154 -17.93 -6.39 -24.88
N ASN A 155 -17.21 -5.63 -25.72
CA ASN A 155 -17.82 -4.72 -26.71
C ASN A 155 -18.15 -5.37 -28.06
N HIS A 156 -18.26 -6.70 -28.11
CA HIS A 156 -18.78 -7.43 -29.26
C HIS A 156 -20.28 -7.70 -29.10
N PHE A 157 -21.11 -6.65 -29.16
CA PHE A 157 -22.56 -6.76 -29.35
C PHE A 157 -23.02 -5.76 -30.41
#